data_AF-G2YDL4-F1
#
_entry.id   AF-G2YDL4-F1
#
_cell.length_a   1.000
_cell.length_b   1.000
_cell.length_c   1.000
_cell.angle_alpha   90.00
_cell.angle_beta   90.00
_cell.angle_gamma   90.00
#
_symmetry.space_group_name_H-M   'P 1'
#
loop_
_entity.id
_entity.type
_entity.pdbx_description
1 polymer ?
#
loop_
_entity_poly.entity_id
_entity_poly.type
_entity_poly.pdbx_seq_one_letter_code
_entity_poly.pdbx_strand_id
1 'polypeptide(L)'
;MTESLSQIPTMYFTYEPLNPDSDSESLRLITIESSLNENDALTCKLVSTKFAERPRFRAFSYMWGDDTANKTTMLNRAEFHSRNPVAVLGDAVCINQNNIPERNKQLMIMKQIYFRAATVAVWLGTKYER
;
A
#
# COMPACT_ATOMS: atom_id res chain seq x y z
N MET A 1 5.88 -15.09 42.69
CA MET A 1 4.77 -14.35 42.06
C MET A 1 5.40 -13.37 41.07
N THR A 2 5.56 -13.79 39.83
CA THR A 2 6.06 -12.95 38.74
C THR A 2 4.95 -12.91 37.71
N GLU A 3 4.35 -11.73 37.57
CA GLU A 3 3.22 -11.47 36.70
C GLU A 3 3.59 -11.78 35.25
N SER A 4 2.76 -12.59 34.60
CA SER A 4 2.84 -12.85 33.17
C SER A 4 2.50 -11.55 32.43
N LEU A 5 3.49 -10.97 31.76
CA LEU A 5 3.28 -9.93 30.75
C LEU A 5 2.29 -10.48 29.72
N SER A 6 1.06 -9.97 29.77
CA SER A 6 0.05 -10.27 28.77
C SER A 6 0.59 -9.84 27.41
N GLN A 7 0.74 -10.82 26.51
CA GLN A 7 1.04 -10.61 25.11
C GLN A 7 -0.07 -9.71 24.55
N ILE A 8 0.23 -8.42 24.33
CA ILE A 8 -0.69 -7.54 23.62
C ILE A 8 -0.84 -8.15 22.22
N PRO A 9 -2.05 -8.50 21.77
CA PRO A 9 -2.22 -9.06 20.45
C PRO A 9 -1.79 -8.03 19.41
N THR A 10 -0.74 -8.37 18.66
CA THR A 10 -0.32 -7.60 17.49
C THR A 10 -1.49 -7.58 16.50
N MET A 11 -2.03 -6.39 16.24
CA MET A 11 -3.14 -6.23 15.30
C MET A 11 -2.57 -6.25 13.88
N TYR A 12 -2.92 -7.27 13.09
CA TYR A 12 -2.52 -7.36 11.69
C TYR A 12 -3.47 -6.59 10.79
N PHE A 13 -2.91 -5.92 9.79
CA PHE A 13 -3.71 -5.19 8.81
C PHE A 13 -4.66 -6.12 8.04
N THR A 14 -5.92 -5.70 7.91
CA THR A 14 -6.94 -6.38 7.10
C THR A 14 -7.53 -5.39 6.10
N TYR A 15 -7.64 -5.81 4.84
CA TYR A 15 -8.25 -5.01 3.79
C TYR A 15 -9.77 -4.90 3.98
N GLU A 16 -10.31 -3.69 3.95
CA GLU A 16 -11.73 -3.46 3.70
C GLU A 16 -12.04 -3.74 2.23
N PRO A 17 -13.02 -4.60 1.88
CA PRO A 17 -13.34 -4.92 0.49
C PRO A 17 -13.68 -3.67 -0.34
N LEU A 18 -13.12 -3.57 -1.55
CA LEU A 18 -13.61 -2.60 -2.53
C LEU A 18 -14.96 -3.11 -3.06
N ASN A 19 -16.00 -2.29 -2.99
CA ASN A 19 -17.36 -2.71 -3.36
C ASN A 19 -17.37 -3.34 -4.77
N PRO A 20 -17.69 -4.64 -4.89
CA PRO A 20 -17.60 -5.34 -6.17
C PRO A 20 -18.71 -4.95 -7.15
N ASP A 21 -19.80 -4.36 -6.67
CA ASP A 21 -21.06 -4.17 -7.41
C ASP A 21 -21.28 -2.73 -7.88
N SER A 22 -20.35 -1.81 -7.58
CA SER A 22 -20.50 -0.42 -8.03
C SER A 22 -19.84 -0.22 -9.38
N ASP A 23 -20.59 0.32 -10.35
CA ASP A 23 -20.07 0.91 -11.60
C ASP A 23 -19.00 1.99 -11.34
N SER A 24 -18.90 2.49 -10.10
CA SER A 24 -17.79 3.33 -9.68
C SER A 24 -16.53 2.50 -9.44
N GLU A 25 -15.59 2.61 -10.38
CA GLU A 25 -14.20 2.14 -10.28
C GLU A 25 -13.54 2.68 -8.99
N SER A 26 -13.64 1.87 -7.94
CA SER A 26 -13.09 2.18 -6.62
C SER A 26 -11.62 1.75 -6.58
N LEU A 27 -10.82 2.53 -5.87
CA LEU A 27 -9.39 2.31 -5.72
C LEU A 27 -8.96 2.68 -4.30
N ARG A 28 -7.79 2.21 -3.87
CA ARG A 28 -7.17 2.66 -2.62
C ARG A 28 -6.01 3.59 -2.91
N LEU A 29 -5.87 4.62 -2.09
CA LEU A 29 -4.72 5.52 -2.09
C LEU A 29 -3.95 5.34 -0.80
N ILE A 30 -2.63 5.23 -0.94
CA ILE A 30 -1.70 5.22 0.19
C ILE A 30 -1.14 6.62 0.41
N THR A 31 -1.11 7.05 1.67
CA THR A 31 -0.44 8.27 2.11
C THR A 31 0.61 7.90 3.14
N ILE A 32 1.84 8.34 2.91
CA ILE A 32 2.93 8.20 3.88
C ILE A 32 2.78 9.29 4.92
N GLU A 33 2.79 8.91 6.20
CA GLU A 33 2.82 9.86 7.30
C GLU A 33 4.28 10.25 7.59
N SER A 34 4.52 11.53 7.83
CA SER A 34 5.83 12.01 8.23
C SER A 34 6.19 11.44 9.60
N SER A 35 7.36 10.83 9.70
CA SER A 35 7.96 10.45 10.98
C SER A 35 8.85 11.57 11.51
N LEU A 36 8.95 11.67 12.84
CA LEU A 36 9.90 12.57 13.51
C LEU A 36 11.31 11.95 13.58
N ASN A 37 11.45 10.62 13.50
CA ASN A 37 12.73 9.92 13.56
C ASN A 37 12.93 9.00 12.34
N GLU A 38 14.16 8.95 11.84
CA GLU A 38 14.55 8.08 10.71
C GLU A 38 14.49 6.58 11.04
N ASN A 39 14.51 6.23 12.34
CA ASN A 39 14.45 4.85 12.83
C ASN A 39 13.02 4.36 13.12
N ASP A 40 12.01 5.22 13.04
CA ASP A 40 10.63 4.80 13.28
C ASP A 40 10.11 3.96 12.12
N ALA A 41 9.20 3.03 12.42
CA ALA A 41 8.53 2.25 11.40
C ALA A 41 7.79 3.19 10.42
N LEU A 42 7.92 2.90 9.13
CA LEU A 42 7.17 3.61 8.10
C LEU A 42 5.68 3.47 8.39
N THR A 43 5.02 4.60 8.64
CA THR A 43 3.58 4.63 8.92
C THR A 43 2.84 5.22 7.73
N CYS A 44 1.79 4.52 7.31
CA CYS A 44 1.03 4.85 6.13
C CYS A 44 -0.48 4.72 6.42
N LYS A 45 -1.27 5.56 5.76
CA LYS A 45 -2.73 5.45 5.71
C LYS A 45 -3.16 4.92 4.37
N LEU A 46 -4.04 3.92 4.39
CA LEU A 46 -4.68 3.38 3.20
C LEU A 46 -6.16 3.74 3.22
N VAL A 47 -6.61 4.47 2.21
CA VAL A 47 -7.97 5.02 2.12
C VAL A 47 -8.61 4.60 0.81
N SER A 48 -9.85 4.10 0.87
CA SER A 48 -10.66 3.79 -0.30
C SER A 48 -11.33 5.05 -0.87
N THR A 49 -11.33 5.21 -2.19
CA THR A 49 -11.92 6.33 -2.94
C THR A 49 -12.42 5.85 -4.29
N LYS A 50 -13.00 6.76 -5.10
CA LYS A 50 -13.55 6.48 -6.44
C LYS A 50 -13.01 7.46 -7.46
N PHE A 51 -12.88 7.04 -8.72
CA PHE A 51 -12.53 7.97 -9.80
C PHE A 51 -13.53 9.12 -10.00
N ALA A 52 -14.80 8.90 -9.65
CA ALA A 52 -15.84 9.93 -9.70
C ALA A 52 -15.57 11.11 -8.75
N GLU A 53 -14.88 10.86 -7.63
CA GLU A 53 -14.49 11.88 -6.65
C GLU A 53 -13.30 12.73 -7.13
N ARG A 54 -12.73 12.40 -8.30
CA ARG A 54 -11.59 13.08 -8.93
C ARG A 54 -10.42 13.31 -7.95
N PRO A 55 -9.95 12.27 -7.24
CA PRO A 55 -8.85 12.42 -6.30
C PRO A 55 -7.57 12.86 -7.04
N ARG A 56 -6.81 13.77 -6.44
CA ARG A 56 -5.46 14.10 -6.91
C ARG A 56 -4.47 13.16 -6.24
N PHE A 57 -3.75 12.38 -7.03
CA PHE A 57 -2.75 11.43 -6.54
C PHE A 57 -1.56 11.35 -7.49
N ARG A 58 -0.49 10.74 -6.99
CA ARG A 58 0.70 10.40 -7.78
C ARG A 58 0.74 8.89 -7.93
N ALA A 59 0.99 8.42 -9.14
CA ALA A 59 1.24 7.00 -9.37
C ALA A 59 2.74 6.73 -9.22
N PHE A 60 3.06 5.52 -8.80
CA PHE A 60 4.43 5.07 -8.62
C PHE A 60 4.64 3.78 -9.41
N SER A 61 5.63 3.81 -10.29
CA SER A 61 6.07 2.66 -11.05
C SER A 61 7.40 2.20 -10.47
N TYR A 62 7.47 0.93 -10.10
CA TYR A 62 8.66 0.34 -9.52
C TYR A 62 8.95 -1.03 -10.15
N MET A 63 10.21 -1.43 -10.07
CA MET A 63 10.59 -2.82 -10.33
C MET A 63 10.32 -3.65 -9.07
N TRP A 64 9.65 -4.79 -9.26
CA TRP A 64 9.62 -5.83 -8.24
C TRP A 64 11.07 -6.29 -8.04
N GLY A 65 11.55 -6.22 -6.81
CA GLY A 65 12.93 -6.52 -6.46
C GLY A 65 13.02 -7.59 -5.39
N ASP A 66 14.17 -8.26 -5.35
CA ASP A 66 14.48 -9.37 -4.43
C ASP A 66 15.00 -8.87 -3.07
N ASP A 67 14.88 -7.58 -2.78
CA ASP A 67 15.47 -7.02 -1.57
C ASP A 67 14.62 -7.42 -0.36
N THR A 68 15.08 -8.46 0.32
CA THR A 68 14.40 -9.23 1.37
C THR A 68 14.42 -8.56 2.75
N ALA A 69 14.77 -7.28 2.85
CA ALA A 69 14.84 -6.59 4.12
C ALA A 69 13.43 -6.43 4.72
N ASN A 70 12.99 -7.40 5.54
CA ASN A 70 11.72 -7.38 6.27
C ASN A 70 11.60 -6.12 7.14
N LYS A 71 11.16 -5.01 6.55
CA LYS A 71 10.75 -3.81 7.27
C LYS A 71 9.26 -3.88 7.52
N THR A 72 8.88 -3.99 8.80
CA THR A 72 7.50 -3.86 9.23
C THR A 72 7.01 -2.45 8.90
N THR A 73 5.94 -2.36 8.13
CA THR A 73 5.26 -1.10 7.81
C THR A 73 3.94 -1.08 8.55
N MET A 74 3.59 0.06 9.14
CA MET A 74 2.29 0.24 9.79
C MET A 74 1.30 0.78 8.77
N LEU A 75 0.25 0.02 8.46
CA LEU A 75 -0.89 0.48 7.65
C LEU A 75 -2.11 0.65 8.52
N ASN A 76 -2.72 1.84 8.52
CA ASN A 76 -3.89 2.15 9.33
C ASN A 76 -3.72 1.75 10.82
N ARG A 77 -2.51 1.96 11.37
CA ARG A 77 -2.09 1.60 12.75
C ARG A 77 -2.03 0.09 13.06
N ALA A 78 -2.05 -0.76 12.04
CA ALA A 78 -1.89 -2.20 12.14
C ALA A 78 -0.63 -2.65 11.39
N GLU A 79 -0.01 -3.74 11.85
CA GLU A 79 1.19 -4.26 11.19
C GLU A 79 0.86 -4.86 9.84
N PHE A 80 1.61 -4.43 8.81
CA PHE A 80 1.51 -4.95 7.46
C PHE A 80 2.83 -5.62 7.06
N HIS A 81 2.73 -6.92 6.79
CA HIS A 81 3.84 -7.73 6.34
C HIS A 81 3.71 -7.97 4.83
N SER A 82 4.50 -7.24 4.04
CA SER A 82 4.67 -7.53 2.61
C SER A 82 5.85 -8.48 2.41
N ARG A 83 5.70 -9.48 1.55
CA ARG A 83 6.82 -10.35 1.13
C ARG A 83 7.85 -9.64 0.26
N ASN A 84 7.52 -8.45 -0.26
CA ASN A 84 8.42 -7.58 -1.02
C ASN A 84 8.47 -6.21 -0.32
N PRO A 85 9.45 -5.96 0.56
CA PRO A 85 9.45 -4.83 1.48
C PRO A 85 10.08 -3.54 0.93
N VAL A 86 10.79 -3.59 -0.20
CA VAL A 86 11.45 -2.40 -0.73
C VAL A 86 10.49 -1.62 -1.64
N ALA A 87 10.08 -0.44 -1.14
CA ALA A 87 9.31 0.58 -1.84
C ALA A 87 7.86 0.21 -2.18
N VAL A 88 7.10 -0.29 -1.20
CA VAL A 88 5.67 -0.61 -1.36
C VAL A 88 4.79 0.65 -1.35
N LEU A 89 4.98 1.50 -2.35
CA LEU A 89 4.19 2.70 -2.55
C LEU A 89 3.53 2.61 -3.91
N GLY A 90 2.73 1.59 -4.14
CA GLY A 90 2.10 1.35 -5.44
C GLY A 90 0.95 0.36 -5.35
N ASP A 91 0.68 -0.28 -6.47
CA ASP A 91 -0.33 -1.33 -6.63
C ASP A 91 -0.16 -2.50 -5.65
N ALA A 92 1.05 -2.84 -5.23
CA ALA A 92 1.30 -3.93 -4.27
C ALA A 92 0.58 -3.76 -2.92
N VAL A 93 0.50 -2.54 -2.39
CA VAL A 93 -0.26 -2.26 -1.14
C VAL A 93 -1.69 -1.87 -1.44
N CYS A 94 -1.94 -1.07 -2.48
CA CYS A 94 -3.30 -0.56 -2.73
C CYS A 94 -4.27 -1.66 -3.17
N ILE A 95 -3.75 -2.77 -3.70
CA ILE A 95 -4.52 -3.94 -4.15
C ILE A 95 -4.38 -5.08 -3.15
N ASN A 96 -5.50 -5.64 -2.71
CA ASN A 96 -5.51 -6.85 -1.90
C ASN A 96 -5.03 -8.05 -2.74
N GLN A 97 -3.76 -8.44 -2.57
CA GLN A 97 -3.13 -9.51 -3.35
C GLN A 97 -3.76 -10.90 -3.13
N ASN A 98 -4.42 -11.10 -1.98
CA ASN A 98 -5.05 -12.37 -1.61
C ASN A 98 -6.48 -12.50 -2.14
N ASN A 99 -7.12 -11.40 -2.55
CA ASN A 99 -8.46 -11.42 -3.15
C ASN A 99 -8.35 -11.39 -4.68
N ILE A 100 -8.30 -12.58 -5.30
CA ILE A 100 -8.09 -12.72 -6.76
C ILE A 100 -9.15 -11.98 -7.59
N PRO A 101 -10.46 -12.07 -7.31
CA PRO A 101 -11.48 -11.30 -8.03
C PRO A 101 -11.25 -9.78 -7.96
N GLU A 102 -10.99 -9.25 -6.76
CA GLU A 102 -10.73 -7.82 -6.56
C GLU A 102 -9.44 -7.39 -7.29
N ARG A 103 -8.36 -8.15 -7.12
CA ARG A 103 -7.07 -7.90 -7.78
C ARG A 103 -7.22 -7.82 -9.29
N ASN A 104 -7.93 -8.78 -9.89
CA ASN A 104 -8.14 -8.79 -11.34
C ASN A 104 -8.92 -7.55 -11.80
N LYS A 105 -9.95 -7.12 -11.06
CA LYS A 105 -10.66 -5.85 -11.34
C LYS A 105 -9.72 -4.64 -11.26
N GLN A 106 -8.89 -4.57 -10.23
CA GLN A 106 -7.92 -3.47 -10.07
C GLN A 106 -6.89 -3.46 -11.22
N LEU A 107 -6.41 -4.63 -11.65
CA LEU A 107 -5.48 -4.74 -12.79
C LEU A 107 -6.11 -4.23 -14.10
N MET A 108 -7.41 -4.47 -14.33
CA MET A 108 -8.10 -3.97 -15.53
C MET A 108 -8.16 -2.43 -15.60
N ILE A 109 -8.18 -1.75 -14.44
CA ILE A 109 -8.26 -0.29 -14.37
C ILE A 109 -6.89 0.40 -14.26
N MET A 110 -5.77 -0.34 -14.25
CA MET A 110 -4.42 0.22 -14.08
C MET A 110 -4.08 1.28 -15.13
N LYS A 111 -4.48 1.06 -16.39
CA LYS A 111 -4.31 2.06 -17.46
C LYS A 111 -4.94 3.40 -17.08
N GLN A 112 -6.12 3.37 -16.44
CA GLN A 112 -6.81 4.58 -16.02
C GLN A 112 -6.16 5.24 -14.81
N ILE A 113 -5.66 4.44 -13.85
CA ILE A 113 -4.92 4.95 -12.69
C ILE A 113 -3.72 5.79 -13.16
N TYR A 114 -2.90 5.25 -14.06
CA TYR A 114 -1.74 5.98 -14.60
C TYR A 114 -2.14 7.19 -15.44
N PHE A 115 -3.18 7.06 -16.28
CA PHE A 115 -3.66 8.16 -17.11
C PHE A 115 -4.21 9.33 -16.28
N ARG A 116 -4.86 9.06 -15.14
CA ARG A 116 -5.46 10.07 -14.26
C ARG A 116 -4.51 10.58 -13.16
N ALA A 117 -3.34 9.99 -13.00
CA ALA A 117 -2.37 10.44 -12.02
C ALA A 117 -1.88 11.86 -12.36
N ALA A 118 -1.71 12.70 -11.35
CA ALA A 118 -1.17 14.04 -11.54
C ALA A 118 0.29 13.99 -12.01
N THR A 119 1.05 13.02 -11.49
CA THR A 119 2.41 12.71 -11.89
C THR A 119 2.66 11.22 -11.73
N VAL A 120 3.56 10.66 -12.53
CA VAL A 120 4.06 9.30 -12.38
C VAL A 120 5.52 9.37 -11.94
N ALA A 121 5.81 8.86 -10.74
CA ALA A 121 7.17 8.68 -10.24
C ALA A 121 7.66 7.28 -10.61
N VAL A 122 8.89 7.17 -11.09
CA VAL A 122 9.47 5.89 -11.53
C VAL A 122 10.70 5.59 -10.67
N TRP A 123 10.72 4.44 -10.01
CA TRP A 123 11.89 3.92 -9.29
C TRP A 123 12.48 2.75 -10.05
N LEU A 124 13.75 2.88 -10.44
CA LEU A 124 14.46 1.91 -11.29
C LEU A 124 15.28 0.88 -10.48
N GLY A 125 15.20 0.93 -9.15
CA GLY A 125 15.99 0.11 -8.23
C GLY A 125 17.24 0.81 -7.71
N THR A 126 17.82 0.26 -6.63
CA THR A 126 19.02 0.79 -5.93
C THR A 126 20.25 0.85 -6.82
N LYS A 127 20.35 0.01 -7.85
CA LYS A 127 21.44 0.05 -8.86
C LYS A 127 21.56 1.39 -9.61
N TYR A 128 20.54 2.23 -9.57
CA TYR A 128 20.53 3.55 -10.19
C TYR A 128 20.40 4.70 -9.18
N GLU A 129 20.53 4.40 -7.89
CA GLU A 129 20.65 5.42 -6.84
C GLU A 129 22.04 6.06 -6.91
N ARG A 130 22.10 7.40 -6.83
CA ARG A 130 23.35 8.17 -6.94
C ARG A 130 23.89 8.53 -5.57
#